data_AF-A0A4P6EKI9-F1
#
_entry.id   AF-A0A4P6EKI9-F1
#
_cell.length_a   1.000
_cell.length_b   1.000
_cell.length_c   1.000
_cell.angle_alpha   90.00
_cell.angle_beta   90.00
_cell.angle_gamma   90.00
#
_symmetry.space_group_name_H-M   'P 1'
#
loop_
_entity.id
_entity.type
_entity.pdbx_description
1 polymer ?
#
loop_
_entity_poly.entity_id
_entity_poly.type
_entity_poly.pdbx_seq_one_letter_code
_entity_poly.pdbx_strand_id
1 'polypeptide(L)'
;MTPYSWPAPSGRYLSFAEREEIAIGNALGKGVREIAGALGRSPSTISRELRRNAATRGGKLDYRASVAQWKAEMYARRPKLAKLATNARLREYVEDRLAGQIRMPNGAVVAGPVERDWKGLNKPHRQDRRWVKAWSPEQISNRLKIDFPDDEAMRISHEAIYQALFIEARGALKRELILCLRTGRALRMPRARSKRVPWAHVTEDVLISERPAEAEDRAIPGHHEGDLIIGINRSAIGTVVERTTGYTTLVHLPREAGWREQPLVKNGPALSGYGAISMNKALARALASMPDDLKRSLTWDRGKEMSAHAQFTIDTGLKVYFADPRSPWQRGTNENTNGLLRQYFPKGTDLSRWDAADLAAVAHALNTRPRKRLGWRTPAEAWDEHLRSTEQQRVATTS
;
A
#
# COMPACT_ATOMS: atom_id res chain seq x y z
N MET A 1 -20.08 -40.62 -18.13
CA MET A 1 -19.56 -39.86 -16.98
C MET A 1 -20.47 -40.16 -15.80
N THR A 2 -19.99 -40.86 -14.78
CA THR A 2 -20.82 -41.28 -13.63
C THR A 2 -21.18 -40.05 -12.76
N PRO A 3 -22.43 -39.92 -12.30
CA PRO A 3 -22.94 -38.68 -11.68
C PRO A 3 -22.51 -38.44 -10.22
N TYR A 4 -21.49 -39.13 -9.71
CA TYR A 4 -21.09 -39.12 -8.29
C TYR A 4 -19.58 -38.95 -8.05
N SER A 5 -18.85 -38.23 -8.90
CA SER A 5 -17.45 -37.91 -8.63
C SER A 5 -17.29 -36.61 -7.84
N TRP A 6 -17.13 -36.73 -6.52
CA TRP A 6 -16.66 -35.61 -5.70
C TRP A 6 -15.23 -35.22 -6.11
N PRO A 7 -14.90 -33.92 -6.29
CA PRO A 7 -13.56 -33.52 -6.70
C PRO A 7 -12.53 -34.00 -5.67
N ALA A 8 -11.56 -34.79 -6.13
CA ALA A 8 -10.53 -35.34 -5.26
C ALA A 8 -9.72 -34.20 -4.62
N PRO A 9 -9.54 -34.20 -3.29
CA PRO A 9 -8.69 -33.21 -2.65
C PRO A 9 -7.24 -33.35 -3.12
N SER A 10 -6.42 -32.30 -2.97
CA SER A 10 -4.99 -32.39 -3.28
C SER A 10 -4.38 -33.61 -2.58
N GLY A 11 -3.41 -34.28 -3.22
CA GLY A 11 -2.83 -35.58 -2.81
C GLY A 11 -2.28 -35.67 -1.38
N ARG A 12 -2.42 -34.62 -0.56
CA ARG A 12 -2.18 -34.59 0.89
C ARG A 12 -3.34 -35.15 1.72
N TYR A 13 -4.58 -35.08 1.25
CA TYR A 13 -5.76 -35.51 2.01
C TYR A 13 -6.36 -36.80 1.42
N LEU A 14 -7.01 -37.60 2.26
CA LEU A 14 -7.81 -38.74 1.80
C LEU A 14 -9.07 -38.22 1.09
N SER A 15 -9.42 -38.82 -0.03
CA SER A 15 -10.69 -38.66 -0.73
C SER A 15 -11.79 -39.49 -0.07
N PHE A 16 -13.04 -39.30 -0.53
CA PHE A 16 -14.14 -40.13 -0.06
C PHE A 16 -13.97 -41.60 -0.46
N ALA A 17 -13.60 -41.87 -1.72
CA ALA A 17 -13.33 -43.22 -2.21
C ALA A 17 -12.23 -43.92 -1.40
N GLU A 18 -11.12 -43.21 -1.10
CA GLU A 18 -10.07 -43.78 -0.23
C GLU A 18 -10.58 -44.08 1.19
N ARG A 19 -11.54 -43.30 1.72
CA ARG A 19 -12.17 -43.58 3.01
C ARG A 19 -13.11 -44.79 2.96
N GLU A 20 -13.77 -45.04 1.84
CA GLU A 20 -14.59 -46.23 1.62
C GLU A 20 -13.72 -47.49 1.58
N GLU A 21 -12.61 -47.45 0.86
CA GLU A 21 -11.63 -48.54 0.83
C GLU A 21 -11.01 -48.82 2.21
N ILE A 22 -10.74 -47.78 3.00
CA ILE A 22 -10.31 -47.93 4.41
C ILE A 22 -11.39 -48.62 5.24
N ALA A 23 -12.68 -48.30 5.03
CA ALA A 23 -13.78 -48.91 5.75
C ALA A 23 -13.94 -50.40 5.39
N ILE A 24 -13.89 -50.74 4.10
CA ILE A 24 -13.95 -52.12 3.61
C ILE A 24 -12.77 -52.93 4.14
N GLY A 25 -11.55 -52.41 4.01
CA GLY A 25 -10.34 -53.08 4.49
C GLY A 25 -10.38 -53.32 6.00
N ASN A 26 -10.85 -52.34 6.79
CA ASN A 26 -11.00 -52.49 8.24
C ASN A 26 -12.08 -53.51 8.61
N ALA A 27 -13.21 -53.56 7.88
CA ALA A 27 -14.27 -54.54 8.11
C ALA A 27 -13.86 -55.98 7.75
N LEU A 28 -12.99 -56.15 6.76
CA LEU A 28 -12.38 -57.42 6.37
C LEU A 28 -11.22 -57.84 7.30
N GLY A 29 -10.92 -57.07 8.36
CA GLY A 29 -9.85 -57.39 9.31
C GLY A 29 -8.42 -57.15 8.78
N LYS A 30 -8.25 -56.42 7.67
CA LYS A 30 -6.94 -56.12 7.10
C LYS A 30 -6.11 -55.22 8.00
N GLY A 31 -4.80 -55.46 8.04
CA GLY A 31 -3.87 -54.65 8.83
C GLY A 31 -3.66 -53.25 8.24
N VAL A 32 -3.35 -52.26 9.09
CA VAL A 32 -3.09 -50.86 8.68
C VAL A 32 -2.07 -50.73 7.55
N ARG A 33 -1.01 -51.55 7.55
CA ARG A 33 0.04 -51.53 6.52
C ARG A 33 -0.45 -52.09 5.18
N GLU A 34 -1.36 -53.06 5.21
CA GLU A 34 -1.95 -53.68 4.03
C GLU A 34 -2.91 -52.71 3.34
N ILE A 35 -3.80 -52.07 4.11
CA ILE A 35 -4.69 -51.01 3.61
C ILE A 35 -3.89 -49.85 3.03
N ALA A 36 -2.80 -49.46 3.71
CA ALA A 36 -1.91 -48.40 3.24
C ALA A 36 -1.21 -48.75 1.92
N GLY A 37 -0.76 -50.01 1.76
CA GLY A 37 -0.16 -50.52 0.53
C GLY A 37 -1.14 -50.50 -0.64
N ALA A 38 -2.37 -50.97 -0.44
CA ALA A 38 -3.42 -50.97 -1.46
C ALA A 38 -3.79 -49.56 -1.95
N LEU A 39 -3.73 -48.56 -1.08
CA LEU A 39 -4.07 -47.17 -1.39
C LEU A 39 -2.88 -46.30 -1.80
N GLY A 40 -1.65 -46.82 -1.79
CA GLY A 40 -0.44 -46.03 -2.01
C GLY A 40 -0.26 -44.90 -0.98
N ARG A 41 -0.71 -45.10 0.26
CA ARG A 41 -0.66 -44.10 1.35
C ARG A 41 0.31 -44.52 2.45
N SER A 42 0.71 -43.57 3.29
CA SER A 42 1.53 -43.90 4.46
C SER A 42 0.69 -44.67 5.50
N PRO A 43 1.23 -45.73 6.16
CA PRO A 43 0.54 -46.42 7.26
C PRO A 43 0.12 -45.47 8.38
N SER A 44 0.88 -44.41 8.60
CA SER A 44 0.56 -43.38 9.59
C SER A 44 -0.69 -42.57 9.25
N THR A 45 -1.04 -42.44 7.97
CA THR A 45 -2.25 -41.74 7.51
C THR A 45 -3.47 -42.59 7.84
N ILE A 46 -3.42 -43.89 7.52
CA ILE A 46 -4.50 -44.84 7.75
C ILE A 46 -4.73 -45.05 9.26
N SER A 47 -3.65 -45.26 10.03
CA SER A 47 -3.72 -45.39 11.49
C SER A 47 -4.38 -44.18 12.15
N ARG A 48 -3.98 -42.97 11.73
CA ARG A 48 -4.54 -41.73 12.27
C ARG A 48 -5.99 -41.51 11.86
N GLU A 49 -6.38 -41.89 10.65
CA GLU A 49 -7.77 -41.80 10.18
C GLU A 49 -8.69 -42.72 10.98
N LEU A 50 -8.32 -44.00 11.12
CA LEU A 50 -9.07 -44.99 11.89
C LEU A 50 -9.18 -44.60 13.36
N ARG A 51 -8.07 -44.19 14.00
CA ARG A 51 -8.05 -43.77 15.41
C ARG A 51 -8.92 -42.54 15.68
N ARG A 52 -8.89 -41.54 14.80
CA ARG A 52 -9.66 -40.29 15.00
C ARG A 52 -11.16 -40.46 14.75
N ASN A 53 -11.54 -41.43 13.93
CA ASN A 53 -12.93 -41.59 13.46
C ASN A 53 -13.62 -42.88 13.92
N ALA A 54 -12.98 -43.68 14.78
CA ALA A 54 -13.65 -44.74 15.51
C ALA A 54 -14.68 -44.12 16.46
N ALA A 55 -15.97 -44.36 16.21
CA ALA A 55 -17.05 -43.81 17.02
C ALA A 55 -17.38 -44.76 18.19
N THR A 56 -17.63 -44.18 19.37
CA THR A 56 -18.15 -44.86 20.57
C THR A 56 -19.58 -44.36 20.85
N ARG A 57 -20.56 -44.86 20.11
CA ARG A 57 -21.97 -44.79 20.52
C ARG A 57 -22.54 -46.20 20.38
N GLY A 58 -22.24 -47.06 21.34
CA GLY A 58 -22.73 -48.46 21.37
C GLY A 58 -21.71 -49.53 21.76
N GLY A 59 -20.55 -49.18 22.33
CA GLY A 59 -19.58 -50.17 22.83
C GLY A 59 -18.75 -50.92 21.77
N LYS A 60 -18.98 -50.68 20.47
CA LYS A 60 -18.13 -51.16 19.36
C LYS A 60 -17.49 -50.00 18.59
N LEU A 61 -16.20 -50.12 18.28
CA LEU A 61 -15.39 -49.13 17.57
C LEU A 61 -15.57 -49.27 16.04
N ASP A 62 -16.72 -48.86 15.53
CA ASP A 62 -17.00 -48.98 14.09
C ASP A 62 -16.58 -47.71 13.33
N TYR A 63 -15.67 -47.87 12.37
CA TYR A 63 -15.25 -46.81 11.46
C TYR A 63 -16.26 -46.69 10.30
N ARG A 64 -16.78 -45.48 10.06
CA ARG A 64 -17.70 -45.17 8.94
C ARG A 64 -17.12 -44.08 8.03
N ALA A 65 -16.95 -44.40 6.75
CA ALA A 65 -16.38 -43.51 5.74
C ALA A 65 -17.17 -42.19 5.59
N SER A 66 -18.51 -42.25 5.57
CA SER A 66 -19.39 -41.07 5.46
C SER A 66 -19.25 -40.10 6.64
N VAL A 67 -19.13 -40.62 7.86
CA VAL A 67 -18.94 -39.81 9.07
C VAL A 67 -17.54 -39.19 9.10
N ALA A 68 -16.52 -39.96 8.73
CA ALA A 68 -15.14 -39.48 8.62
C ALA A 68 -15.01 -38.37 7.55
N GLN A 69 -15.69 -38.53 6.42
CA GLN A 69 -15.77 -37.53 5.35
C GLN A 69 -16.48 -36.26 5.82
N TRP A 70 -17.66 -36.38 6.41
CA TRP A 70 -18.41 -35.23 6.95
C TRP A 70 -17.60 -34.45 8.00
N LYS A 71 -16.92 -35.16 8.92
CA LYS A 71 -16.01 -34.53 9.89
C LYS A 71 -14.85 -33.82 9.19
N ALA A 72 -14.21 -34.44 8.19
CA ALA A 72 -13.13 -33.85 7.44
C ALA A 72 -13.56 -32.57 6.72
N GLU A 73 -14.74 -32.56 6.10
CA GLU A 73 -15.34 -31.38 5.46
C GLU A 73 -15.69 -30.29 6.48
N MET A 74 -16.26 -30.64 7.63
CA MET A 74 -16.54 -29.71 8.71
C MET A 74 -15.27 -29.06 9.26
N TYR A 75 -14.22 -29.85 9.52
CA TYR A 75 -12.94 -29.31 9.98
C TYR A 75 -12.20 -28.52 8.89
N ALA A 76 -12.39 -28.86 7.62
CA ALA A 76 -11.88 -28.07 6.50
C ALA A 76 -12.55 -26.69 6.41
N ARG A 77 -13.84 -26.57 6.77
CA ARG A 77 -14.57 -25.29 6.80
C ARG A 77 -14.01 -24.28 7.81
N ARG A 78 -13.28 -24.74 8.85
CA ARG A 78 -12.70 -23.93 9.94
C ARG A 78 -13.52 -22.66 10.31
N PRO A 79 -14.79 -22.78 10.73
CA PRO A 79 -15.60 -21.61 11.05
C PRO A 79 -15.24 -21.08 12.45
N LYS A 80 -14.09 -20.41 12.57
CA LYS A 80 -13.93 -19.42 13.65
C LYS A 80 -14.58 -18.14 13.14
N LEU A 81 -15.53 -17.59 13.89
CA LEU A 81 -16.06 -16.26 13.61
C LEU A 81 -14.87 -15.30 13.43
N ALA A 82 -14.85 -14.55 12.33
CA ALA A 82 -13.74 -13.67 12.02
C ALA A 82 -13.60 -12.64 13.16
N LYS A 83 -12.37 -12.30 13.57
CA LYS A 83 -12.14 -11.35 14.68
C LYS A 83 -12.80 -9.98 14.43
N LEU A 84 -12.91 -9.56 13.17
CA LEU A 84 -13.62 -8.34 12.76
C LEU A 84 -15.15 -8.45 12.86
N ALA A 85 -15.71 -9.67 12.83
CA ALA A 85 -17.13 -9.86 13.08
C ALA A 85 -17.46 -9.70 14.56
N THR A 86 -16.58 -10.17 15.46
CA THR A 86 -16.81 -10.17 16.91
C THR A 86 -16.30 -8.93 17.64
N ASN A 87 -15.32 -8.21 17.11
CA ASN A 87 -14.78 -6.98 17.71
C ASN A 87 -15.16 -5.76 16.87
N ALA A 88 -16.21 -5.04 17.29
CA ALA A 88 -16.73 -3.86 16.61
C ALA A 88 -15.71 -2.72 16.56
N ARG A 89 -15.05 -2.41 17.68
CA ARG A 89 -14.03 -1.35 17.77
C ARG A 89 -12.86 -1.58 16.79
N LEU A 90 -12.38 -2.82 16.71
CA LEU A 90 -11.34 -3.19 15.75
C LEU A 90 -11.84 -3.07 14.30
N ARG A 91 -13.08 -3.49 14.03
CA ARG A 91 -13.70 -3.35 12.70
C ARG A 91 -13.81 -1.89 12.29
N GLU A 92 -14.35 -1.04 13.14
CA GLU A 92 -14.48 0.41 12.90
C GLU A 92 -13.12 1.06 12.63
N TYR A 93 -12.09 0.71 13.42
CA TYR A 93 -10.73 1.20 13.16
C TYR A 93 -10.22 0.75 11.78
N VAL A 94 -10.40 -0.52 11.43
CA VAL A 94 -9.96 -1.05 10.12
C VAL A 94 -10.72 -0.36 8.98
N GLU A 95 -12.04 -0.20 9.09
CA GLU A 95 -12.88 0.47 8.09
C GLU A 95 -12.49 1.94 7.93
N ASP A 96 -12.28 2.66 9.03
CA ASP A 96 -11.84 4.05 8.99
C ASP A 96 -10.45 4.18 8.34
N ARG A 97 -9.47 3.35 8.71
CA ARG A 97 -8.13 3.45 8.08
C ARG A 97 -8.13 3.07 6.60
N LEU A 98 -9.02 2.17 6.18
CA LEU A 98 -9.19 1.81 4.76
C LEU A 98 -9.90 2.93 3.98
N ALA A 99 -11.09 3.33 4.42
CA ALA A 99 -12.06 4.10 3.63
C ALA A 99 -12.58 5.36 4.32
N GLY A 100 -12.06 5.69 5.50
CA GLY A 100 -12.37 6.91 6.23
C GLY A 100 -12.06 8.15 5.39
N GLN A 101 -12.87 9.18 5.59
CA GLN A 101 -12.72 10.46 4.92
C GLN A 101 -11.39 11.12 5.28
N ILE A 102 -10.84 11.89 4.34
CA ILE A 102 -9.73 12.79 4.62
C ILE A 102 -10.28 13.94 5.46
N ARG A 103 -9.65 14.17 6.61
CA ARG A 103 -9.94 15.31 7.48
C ARG A 103 -8.67 16.13 7.62
N MET A 104 -8.78 17.42 7.43
CA MET A 104 -7.69 18.37 7.70
C MET A 104 -7.50 18.54 9.22
N PRO A 105 -6.37 19.09 9.70
CA PRO A 105 -6.13 19.31 11.13
C PRO A 105 -7.22 20.14 11.85
N ASN A 106 -7.89 21.04 11.13
CA ASN A 106 -9.03 21.82 11.64
C ASN A 106 -10.35 21.02 11.69
N GLY A 107 -10.33 19.72 11.39
CA GLY A 107 -11.50 18.83 11.38
C GLY A 107 -12.32 18.84 10.10
N ALA A 108 -12.05 19.76 9.16
CA ALA A 108 -12.79 19.89 7.91
C ALA A 108 -12.64 18.64 7.04
N VAL A 109 -13.78 18.12 6.56
CA VAL A 109 -13.82 16.98 5.65
C VAL A 109 -13.57 17.47 4.23
N VAL A 110 -12.60 16.87 3.55
CA VAL A 110 -12.32 17.17 2.14
C VAL A 110 -12.94 16.07 1.29
N ALA A 111 -13.95 16.45 0.50
CA ALA A 111 -14.57 15.56 -0.45
C ALA A 111 -13.65 15.40 -1.66
N GLY A 112 -13.38 14.15 -2.05
CA GLY A 112 -12.72 13.86 -3.32
C GLY A 112 -13.72 13.82 -4.49
N PRO A 113 -13.26 13.42 -5.68
CA PRO A 113 -14.15 13.21 -6.82
C PRO A 113 -15.24 12.17 -6.48
N VAL A 114 -16.43 12.41 -7.04
CA VAL A 114 -17.53 11.44 -6.98
C VAL A 114 -17.15 10.20 -7.79
N GLU A 115 -17.06 9.06 -7.11
CA GLU A 115 -16.80 7.78 -7.75
C GLU A 115 -18.07 7.26 -8.43
N ARG A 116 -17.93 6.62 -9.59
CA ARG A 116 -19.04 5.87 -10.22
C ARG A 116 -19.28 4.57 -9.45
N ASP A 117 -20.52 4.12 -9.38
CA ASP A 117 -20.89 2.88 -8.69
C ASP A 117 -20.00 1.70 -9.08
N TRP A 118 -19.59 0.93 -8.07
CA TRP A 118 -18.72 -0.21 -8.27
C TRP A 118 -19.45 -1.33 -9.01
N LYS A 119 -19.06 -1.57 -10.27
CA LYS A 119 -19.67 -2.62 -11.13
C LYS A 119 -19.20 -4.04 -10.82
N GLY A 120 -18.62 -4.32 -9.64
CA GLY A 120 -18.07 -5.63 -9.31
C GLY A 120 -16.74 -5.99 -10.01
N LEU A 121 -16.17 -5.07 -10.80
CA LEU A 121 -14.96 -5.28 -11.61
C LEU A 121 -13.71 -4.71 -10.93
N ASN A 122 -12.54 -4.91 -11.56
CA ASN A 122 -11.27 -4.28 -11.14
C ASN A 122 -11.43 -2.76 -11.01
N LYS A 123 -10.54 -2.13 -10.21
CA LYS A 123 -10.54 -0.67 -10.07
C LYS A 123 -10.55 0.02 -11.44
N PRO A 124 -11.26 1.15 -11.57
CA PRO A 124 -11.23 1.90 -12.80
C PRO A 124 -9.80 2.28 -13.18
N HIS A 125 -9.45 1.95 -14.42
CA HIS A 125 -8.18 2.33 -15.02
C HIS A 125 -8.34 3.71 -15.64
N ARG A 126 -7.48 4.65 -15.26
CA ARG A 126 -7.47 6.04 -15.75
C ARG A 126 -8.77 6.81 -15.53
N GLN A 127 -9.46 6.59 -14.42
CA GLN A 127 -10.60 7.39 -14.00
C GLN A 127 -10.43 7.77 -12.53
N ASP A 128 -11.18 8.78 -12.12
CA ASP A 128 -11.17 9.29 -10.76
C ASP A 128 -11.51 8.20 -9.73
N ARG A 129 -10.98 8.37 -8.52
CA ARG A 129 -11.13 7.44 -7.40
C ARG A 129 -11.47 8.24 -6.16
N ARG A 130 -12.31 7.66 -5.30
CA ARG A 130 -12.67 8.28 -4.03
C ARG A 130 -11.42 8.60 -3.21
N TRP A 131 -11.36 9.82 -2.69
CA TRP A 131 -10.34 10.21 -1.73
C TRP A 131 -10.71 9.69 -0.34
N VAL A 132 -9.84 8.85 0.19
CA VAL A 132 -9.97 8.22 1.51
C VAL A 132 -8.58 8.10 2.15
N LYS A 133 -8.52 7.70 3.42
CA LYS A 133 -7.23 7.43 4.10
C LYS A 133 -6.38 6.40 3.35
N ALA A 134 -7.00 5.35 2.79
CA ALA A 134 -6.38 4.35 1.91
C ALA A 134 -5.12 3.69 2.51
N TRP A 135 -5.15 3.38 3.80
CA TRP A 135 -4.09 2.59 4.43
C TRP A 135 -4.15 1.15 3.93
N SER A 136 -2.99 0.52 3.76
CA SER A 136 -2.94 -0.91 3.43
C SER A 136 -3.22 -1.76 4.68
N PRO A 137 -3.73 -2.99 4.51
CA PRO A 137 -3.86 -3.95 5.61
C PRO A 137 -2.57 -4.15 6.42
N GLU A 138 -1.40 -4.10 5.78
CA GLU A 138 -0.10 -4.18 6.47
C GLU A 138 0.17 -2.95 7.33
N GLN A 139 -0.15 -1.75 6.83
CA GLN A 139 -0.03 -0.51 7.61
C GLN A 139 -0.95 -0.53 8.83
N ILE A 140 -2.22 -0.93 8.64
CA ILE A 140 -3.23 -1.02 9.70
C ILE A 140 -2.80 -2.01 10.78
N SER A 141 -2.45 -3.23 10.38
CA SER A 141 -2.06 -4.32 11.29
C SER A 141 -0.88 -3.95 12.20
N ASN A 142 0.12 -3.23 11.67
CA ASN A 142 1.27 -2.81 12.45
C ASN A 142 1.01 -1.54 13.25
N ARG A 143 0.21 -0.61 12.71
CA ARG A 143 -0.11 0.64 13.41
C ARG A 143 -0.98 0.41 14.65
N LEU A 144 -1.86 -0.59 14.63
CA LEU A 144 -2.67 -0.98 15.80
C LEU A 144 -1.83 -1.28 17.05
N LYS A 145 -0.59 -1.76 16.90
CA LYS A 145 0.31 -2.03 18.03
C LYS A 145 0.85 -0.76 18.69
N ILE A 146 0.94 0.33 17.92
CA ILE A 146 1.40 1.64 18.39
C ILE A 146 0.23 2.41 18.98
N ASP A 147 -0.91 2.42 18.27
CA ASP A 147 -2.10 3.17 18.72
C ASP A 147 -2.75 2.53 19.97
N PHE A 148 -2.58 1.22 20.16
CA PHE A 148 -3.14 0.46 21.28
C PHE A 148 -2.11 -0.50 21.86
N PRO A 149 -1.07 -0.03 22.56
CA PRO A 149 0.04 -0.85 23.03
C PRO A 149 -0.41 -1.96 24.00
N ASP A 150 -1.37 -1.66 24.87
CA ASP A 150 -1.80 -2.55 25.96
C ASP A 150 -3.07 -3.36 25.64
N ASP A 151 -3.67 -3.16 24.47
CA ASP A 151 -4.92 -3.83 24.07
C ASP A 151 -4.66 -4.96 23.05
N GLU A 152 -4.60 -6.20 23.54
CA GLU A 152 -4.46 -7.39 22.70
C GLU A 152 -5.69 -7.65 21.81
N ALA A 153 -6.87 -7.18 22.21
CA ALA A 153 -8.08 -7.32 21.42
C ALA A 153 -7.95 -6.51 20.10
N MET A 154 -7.14 -5.46 20.08
CA MET A 154 -6.83 -4.65 18.89
C MET A 154 -5.77 -5.28 17.96
N ARG A 155 -5.29 -6.49 18.23
CA ARG A 155 -4.32 -7.19 17.34
C ARG A 155 -5.01 -7.93 16.21
N ILE A 156 -4.62 -7.69 14.97
CA ILE A 156 -5.04 -8.49 13.81
C ILE A 156 -3.91 -8.59 12.80
N SER A 157 -3.77 -9.74 12.14
CA SER A 157 -2.83 -9.88 11.03
C SER A 157 -3.38 -9.20 9.78
N HIS A 158 -2.49 -8.58 9.01
CA HIS A 158 -2.87 -8.00 7.72
C HIS A 158 -3.49 -9.04 6.76
N GLU A 159 -3.13 -10.32 6.91
CA GLU A 159 -3.76 -11.39 6.18
C GLU A 159 -5.21 -11.65 6.58
N ALA A 160 -5.55 -11.55 7.86
CA ALA A 160 -6.95 -11.65 8.28
C ALA A 160 -7.80 -10.49 7.72
N ILE A 161 -7.24 -9.28 7.63
CA ILE A 161 -7.90 -8.14 6.97
C ILE A 161 -8.09 -8.43 5.48
N TYR A 162 -7.06 -8.89 4.76
CA TYR A 162 -7.20 -9.26 3.35
C TYR A 162 -8.27 -10.34 3.14
N GLN A 163 -8.29 -11.37 3.99
CA GLN A 163 -9.28 -12.44 3.90
C GLN A 163 -10.70 -11.91 4.15
N ALA A 164 -10.89 -10.96 5.07
CA ALA A 164 -12.19 -10.32 5.30
C ALA A 164 -12.65 -9.45 4.13
N LEU A 165 -11.73 -8.85 3.37
CA LEU A 165 -12.05 -8.08 2.17
C LEU A 165 -12.43 -8.95 0.96
N PHE A 166 -11.72 -10.07 0.76
CA PHE A 166 -11.89 -10.92 -0.43
C PHE A 166 -12.83 -12.12 -0.26
N ILE A 167 -13.11 -12.55 0.97
CA ILE A 167 -13.98 -13.71 1.25
C ILE A 167 -15.26 -13.23 1.91
N GLU A 168 -16.30 -13.13 1.10
CA GLU A 168 -17.64 -12.68 1.49
C GLU A 168 -18.24 -13.52 2.62
N ALA A 169 -17.99 -14.85 2.62
CA ALA A 169 -18.42 -15.76 3.67
C ALA A 169 -17.81 -15.47 5.07
N ARG A 170 -16.82 -14.57 5.19
CA ARG A 170 -16.28 -14.11 6.48
C ARG A 170 -16.97 -12.87 7.04
N GLY A 171 -17.86 -12.23 6.26
CA GLY A 171 -18.97 -11.39 6.73
C GLY A 171 -18.65 -10.16 7.56
N ALA A 172 -17.43 -9.63 7.52
CA ALA A 172 -17.02 -8.59 8.47
C ALA A 172 -16.65 -7.23 7.86
N LEU A 173 -16.48 -7.15 6.54
CA LEU A 173 -16.13 -5.92 5.82
C LEU A 173 -16.90 -5.89 4.50
N LYS A 174 -17.33 -4.70 4.06
CA LYS A 174 -17.96 -4.53 2.74
C LYS A 174 -16.93 -4.82 1.63
N ARG A 175 -17.32 -5.59 0.62
CA ARG A 175 -16.43 -5.99 -0.50
C ARG A 175 -15.90 -4.78 -1.29
N GLU A 176 -16.68 -3.72 -1.38
CA GLU A 176 -16.31 -2.44 -2.02
C GLU A 176 -15.03 -1.82 -1.45
N LEU A 177 -14.67 -2.12 -0.20
CA LEU A 177 -13.44 -1.62 0.43
C LEU A 177 -12.16 -2.07 -0.29
N ILE A 178 -12.22 -3.09 -1.16
CA ILE A 178 -11.12 -3.44 -2.09
C ILE A 178 -10.72 -2.23 -2.96
N LEU A 179 -11.68 -1.35 -3.29
CA LEU A 179 -11.43 -0.11 -4.04
C LEU A 179 -10.56 0.89 -3.30
N CYS A 180 -10.29 0.70 -2.01
CA CYS A 180 -9.38 1.54 -1.22
C CYS A 180 -7.93 1.03 -1.23
N LEU A 181 -7.68 -0.22 -1.66
CA LEU A 181 -6.35 -0.85 -1.64
C LEU A 181 -5.41 -0.37 -2.77
N ARG A 182 -4.09 -0.27 -2.55
CA ARG A 182 -3.15 0.19 -3.60
C ARG A 182 -3.29 -0.55 -4.95
N THR A 183 -3.46 -1.87 -4.92
CA THR A 183 -3.63 -2.70 -6.12
C THR A 183 -5.10 -3.01 -6.34
N GLY A 184 -5.64 -2.59 -7.49
CA GLY A 184 -7.07 -2.73 -7.81
C GLY A 184 -7.52 -4.11 -8.29
N ARG A 185 -6.94 -5.17 -7.75
CA ARG A 185 -7.22 -6.54 -8.15
C ARG A 185 -8.53 -7.01 -7.52
N ALA A 186 -9.46 -7.50 -8.32
CA ALA A 186 -10.72 -8.09 -7.86
C ALA A 186 -10.54 -9.43 -7.13
N LEU A 187 -9.41 -10.11 -7.35
CA LEU A 187 -9.06 -11.40 -6.74
C LEU A 187 -7.64 -11.40 -6.19
N ARG A 188 -7.45 -12.15 -5.11
CA ARG A 188 -6.14 -12.42 -4.52
C ARG A 188 -5.36 -13.41 -5.39
N MET A 189 -4.16 -13.04 -5.81
CA MET A 189 -3.21 -13.97 -6.43
C MET A 189 -2.29 -14.60 -5.37
N PRO A 190 -1.97 -15.90 -5.46
CA PRO A 190 -0.87 -16.48 -4.70
C PRO A 190 0.43 -15.71 -4.95
N ARG A 191 1.25 -15.49 -3.90
CA ARG A 191 2.58 -14.92 -4.07
C ARG A 191 3.43 -15.90 -4.90
N ALA A 192 3.72 -15.55 -6.15
CA ALA A 192 4.85 -16.17 -6.85
C ALA A 192 6.15 -15.76 -6.13
N ARG A 193 7.12 -16.68 -5.98
CA ARG A 193 8.46 -16.36 -5.48
C ARG A 193 9.05 -15.26 -6.37
N SER A 194 9.48 -14.15 -5.76
CA SER A 194 10.16 -13.08 -6.50
C SER A 194 11.45 -13.63 -7.10
N LYS A 195 11.58 -13.65 -8.43
CA LYS A 195 12.90 -13.80 -9.06
C LYS A 195 13.70 -12.53 -8.72
N ARG A 196 14.91 -12.69 -8.18
CA ARG A 196 15.87 -11.58 -8.03
C ARG A 196 16.19 -11.07 -9.43
N VAL A 197 15.92 -9.81 -9.69
CA VAL A 197 16.40 -9.13 -10.90
C VAL A 197 17.78 -8.54 -10.53
N PRO A 198 18.85 -8.86 -11.27
CA PRO A 198 20.16 -8.28 -11.01
C PRO A 198 20.17 -6.79 -11.37
N TRP A 199 20.78 -5.99 -10.49
CA TRP A 199 21.01 -4.55 -10.67
C TRP A 199 22.15 -4.32 -11.68
N ALA A 200 22.06 -3.25 -12.48
CA ALA A 200 23.09 -2.84 -13.44
C ALA A 200 23.86 -1.61 -12.92
N HIS A 201 25.18 -1.60 -13.14
CA HIS A 201 26.16 -0.61 -12.67
C HIS A 201 26.18 0.70 -13.47
N VAL A 202 26.74 1.76 -12.86
CA VAL A 202 26.80 3.18 -13.28
C VAL A 202 28.22 3.56 -13.73
N THR A 203 28.36 4.54 -14.64
CA THR A 203 29.62 5.18 -15.06
C THR A 203 29.61 6.70 -14.80
N GLU A 204 30.80 7.27 -14.55
CA GLU A 204 31.13 8.69 -14.30
C GLU A 204 30.90 9.58 -15.56
N ASP A 205 30.52 10.88 -15.58
CA ASP A 205 30.96 12.07 -14.82
C ASP A 205 29.93 13.22 -14.74
N VAL A 206 30.13 14.09 -13.73
CA VAL A 206 29.37 15.30 -13.27
C VAL A 206 27.91 15.02 -12.85
N LEU A 207 27.80 14.48 -11.63
CA LEU A 207 26.73 13.59 -11.17
C LEU A 207 26.32 13.94 -9.72
N ILE A 208 25.36 13.21 -9.17
CA ILE A 208 24.97 13.21 -7.73
C ILE A 208 26.16 13.09 -6.73
N SER A 209 27.37 12.81 -7.22
CA SER A 209 28.62 12.63 -6.46
C SER A 209 29.10 13.87 -5.70
N GLU A 210 28.68 15.09 -6.04
CA GLU A 210 29.01 16.31 -5.28
C GLU A 210 28.10 16.55 -4.06
N ARG A 211 27.16 15.64 -3.81
CA ARG A 211 26.25 15.74 -2.67
C ARG A 211 26.94 15.27 -1.39
N PRO A 212 26.68 15.91 -0.23
CA PRO A 212 27.16 15.39 1.05
C PRO A 212 26.71 13.93 1.26
N ALA A 213 27.62 13.07 1.73
CA ALA A 213 27.34 11.65 1.98
C ALA A 213 26.14 11.42 2.93
N GLU A 214 25.94 12.37 3.85
CA GLU A 214 24.82 12.50 4.80
C GLU A 214 23.41 12.54 4.16
N ALA A 215 23.36 12.61 2.84
CA ALA A 215 22.14 12.71 2.09
C ALA A 215 21.72 11.36 1.47
N GLU A 216 22.66 10.43 1.27
CA GLU A 216 22.40 9.05 0.84
C GLU A 216 21.81 8.19 1.96
N ASP A 217 22.36 8.32 3.16
CA ASP A 217 21.98 7.55 4.35
C ASP A 217 20.59 7.91 4.92
N ARG A 218 20.03 9.06 4.49
CA ARG A 218 18.77 9.64 4.99
C ARG A 218 18.83 9.90 6.50
N ALA A 219 20.01 10.15 7.05
CA ALA A 219 20.22 10.41 8.45
C ALA A 219 19.90 11.87 8.81
N ILE A 220 20.10 12.79 7.86
CA ILE A 220 19.93 14.23 8.10
C ILE A 220 18.66 14.77 7.43
N PRO A 221 17.72 15.33 8.22
CA PRO A 221 16.55 16.03 7.70
C PRO A 221 16.90 17.25 6.84
N GLY A 222 16.04 17.54 5.87
CA GLY A 222 16.10 18.76 5.06
C GLY A 222 16.66 18.58 3.65
N HIS A 223 16.94 17.32 3.28
CA HIS A 223 17.23 16.95 1.91
C HIS A 223 15.97 16.44 1.21
N HIS A 224 15.63 17.06 0.08
CA HIS A 224 14.39 16.82 -0.65
C HIS A 224 14.63 16.18 -2.00
N GLU A 225 13.70 15.34 -2.42
CA GLU A 225 13.57 14.87 -3.80
C GLU A 225 12.35 15.50 -4.45
N GLY A 226 12.54 15.94 -5.69
CA GLY A 226 11.56 16.64 -6.49
C GLY A 226 11.21 15.90 -7.79
N ASP A 227 9.93 15.88 -8.14
CA ASP A 227 9.43 15.27 -9.38
C ASP A 227 8.09 15.88 -9.83
N LEU A 228 7.68 15.59 -11.07
CA LEU A 228 6.37 15.98 -11.60
C LEU A 228 5.47 14.76 -11.83
N ILE A 229 4.25 14.85 -11.32
CA ILE A 229 3.16 13.97 -11.74
C ILE A 229 2.42 14.64 -12.89
N ILE A 230 2.53 14.06 -14.08
CA ILE A 230 1.83 14.55 -15.28
C ILE A 230 0.46 13.86 -15.44
N GLY A 231 -0.53 14.66 -15.82
CA GLY A 231 -1.88 14.26 -16.22
C GLY A 231 -2.16 14.49 -17.70
N ILE A 232 -3.42 14.39 -18.11
CA ILE A 232 -3.82 14.74 -19.49
C ILE A 232 -3.81 16.26 -19.68
N ASN A 233 -3.93 16.71 -20.94
CA ASN A 233 -3.94 18.14 -21.29
C ASN A 233 -2.69 18.90 -20.81
N ARG A 234 -1.55 18.22 -20.62
CA ARG A 234 -0.34 18.83 -20.03
C ARG A 234 -0.61 19.43 -18.64
N SER A 235 -1.52 18.85 -17.86
CA SER A 235 -1.67 19.22 -16.45
C SER A 235 -0.56 18.55 -15.63
N ALA A 236 -0.14 19.18 -14.54
CA ALA A 236 0.95 18.69 -13.71
C ALA A 236 0.72 19.03 -12.24
N ILE A 237 1.29 18.21 -11.35
CA ILE A 237 1.43 18.49 -9.93
C ILE A 237 2.91 18.30 -9.59
N GLY A 238 3.52 19.30 -8.94
CA GLY A 238 4.86 19.15 -8.39
C GLY A 238 4.84 18.33 -7.11
N THR A 239 5.85 17.50 -6.92
CA THR A 239 5.99 16.63 -5.75
C THR A 239 7.35 16.87 -5.13
N VAL A 240 7.37 17.26 -3.87
CA VAL A 240 8.59 17.44 -3.08
C VAL A 240 8.49 16.53 -1.87
N VAL A 241 9.49 15.67 -1.68
CA VAL A 241 9.50 14.67 -0.61
C VAL A 241 10.78 14.80 0.19
N GLU A 242 10.67 15.05 1.49
CA GLU A 242 11.83 15.06 2.36
C GLU A 242 12.31 13.61 2.60
N ARG A 243 13.61 13.36 2.42
CA ARG A 243 14.14 11.98 2.32
C ARG A 243 14.11 11.23 3.64
N THR A 244 14.33 11.89 4.77
CA THR A 244 14.41 11.28 6.10
C THR A 244 13.03 10.80 6.56
N THR A 245 12.09 11.72 6.67
CA THR A 245 10.72 11.54 7.15
C THR A 245 9.79 11.03 6.05
N GLY A 246 10.00 11.43 4.80
CA GLY A 246 9.06 11.18 3.71
C GLY A 246 7.89 12.13 3.72
N TYR A 247 8.01 13.23 4.46
CA TYR A 247 7.03 14.29 4.46
C TYR A 247 6.91 14.82 3.03
N THR A 248 5.69 14.75 2.50
CA THR A 248 5.39 15.04 1.10
C THR A 248 4.64 16.35 1.02
N THR A 249 5.15 17.26 0.19
CA THR A 249 4.49 18.51 -0.19
C THR A 249 4.07 18.40 -1.66
N LEU A 250 2.80 18.69 -1.93
CA LEU A 250 2.27 18.77 -3.28
C LEU A 250 2.19 20.23 -3.72
N VAL A 251 2.77 20.53 -4.87
CA VAL A 251 2.88 21.87 -5.43
C VAL A 251 1.80 22.03 -6.50
N HIS A 252 0.90 22.98 -6.26
CA HIS A 252 -0.14 23.35 -7.20
C HIS A 252 0.44 24.16 -8.37
N LEU A 253 0.17 23.72 -9.59
CA LEU A 253 0.69 24.30 -10.83
C LEU A 253 -0.48 24.73 -11.73
N PRO A 254 -1.09 25.90 -11.45
CA PRO A 254 -2.24 26.39 -12.22
C PRO A 254 -1.84 26.78 -13.65
N ARG A 255 -2.82 26.83 -14.55
CA ARG A 255 -2.60 27.36 -15.90
C ARG A 255 -2.28 28.85 -15.82
N GLU A 256 -1.38 29.30 -16.69
CA GLU A 256 -1.12 30.72 -16.86
C GLU A 256 -2.20 31.37 -17.73
N ALA A 257 -2.35 32.69 -17.61
CA ALA A 257 -3.23 33.47 -18.48
C ALA A 257 -2.86 33.24 -19.96
N GLY A 258 -3.85 33.19 -20.86
CA GLY A 258 -3.61 32.89 -22.27
C GLY A 258 -3.55 31.40 -22.61
N TRP A 259 -3.69 30.48 -21.65
CA TRP A 259 -3.66 29.04 -21.94
C TRP A 259 -4.77 28.63 -22.91
N ARG A 260 -4.36 28.17 -24.11
CA ARG A 260 -5.24 27.76 -25.23
C ARG A 260 -6.09 28.86 -25.86
N GLU A 261 -5.81 30.12 -25.58
CA GLU A 261 -6.37 31.22 -26.39
C GLU A 261 -5.81 31.19 -27.82
N GLN A 262 -4.57 30.73 -27.98
CA GLN A 262 -3.93 30.47 -29.26
C GLN A 262 -3.54 28.99 -29.42
N PRO A 263 -3.47 28.47 -30.65
CA PRO A 263 -2.96 27.12 -30.92
C PRO A 263 -1.54 26.91 -30.36
N LEU A 264 -1.27 25.71 -29.87
CA LEU A 264 0.05 25.35 -29.35
C LEU A 264 1.09 25.32 -30.48
N VAL A 265 2.07 26.21 -30.41
CA VAL A 265 3.24 26.21 -31.29
C VAL A 265 4.45 25.58 -30.62
N LYS A 266 5.31 24.92 -31.40
CA LYS A 266 6.57 24.35 -30.90
C LYS A 266 7.45 25.49 -30.36
N ASN A 267 7.99 25.32 -29.15
CA ASN A 267 8.75 26.35 -28.42
C ASN A 267 7.96 27.64 -28.09
N GLY A 268 6.62 27.59 -28.13
CA GLY A 268 5.77 28.67 -27.63
C GLY A 268 5.85 28.85 -26.11
N PRO A 269 5.18 29.88 -25.57
CA PRO A 269 5.20 30.18 -24.14
C PRO A 269 4.68 29.00 -23.32
N ALA A 270 5.33 28.73 -22.18
CA ALA A 270 5.04 27.59 -21.31
C ALA A 270 3.84 27.82 -20.39
N LEU A 271 2.68 28.13 -20.98
CA LEU A 271 1.46 28.54 -20.27
C LEU A 271 0.73 27.39 -19.56
N SER A 272 1.27 26.17 -19.63
CA SER A 272 0.67 24.99 -19.03
C SER A 272 0.78 24.94 -17.51
N GLY A 273 1.54 25.85 -16.88
CA GLY A 273 1.65 26.02 -15.43
C GLY A 273 2.88 25.41 -14.78
N TYR A 274 3.61 24.57 -15.51
CA TYR A 274 4.79 23.88 -15.02
C TYR A 274 6.07 24.27 -15.75
N GLY A 275 6.05 25.36 -16.54
CA GLY A 275 7.24 25.95 -17.17
C GLY A 275 8.23 26.47 -16.14
N ALA A 276 9.50 26.62 -16.51
CA ALA A 276 10.59 26.94 -15.56
C ALA A 276 10.28 28.08 -14.56
N ILE A 277 9.75 29.20 -15.04
CA ILE A 277 9.44 30.37 -14.19
C ILE A 277 8.25 30.07 -13.26
N SER A 278 7.16 29.54 -13.81
CA SER A 278 5.95 29.17 -13.05
C SER A 278 6.26 28.11 -12.00
N MET A 279 7.08 27.11 -12.36
CA MET A 279 7.52 26.04 -11.47
C MET A 279 8.32 26.58 -10.30
N ASN A 280 9.31 27.44 -10.55
CA ASN A 280 10.10 28.06 -9.50
C ASN A 280 9.23 28.87 -8.53
N LYS A 281 8.33 29.72 -9.05
CA LYS A 281 7.43 30.53 -8.23
C LYS A 281 6.52 29.65 -7.37
N ALA A 282 5.99 28.57 -7.95
CA ALA A 282 5.13 27.64 -7.23
C ALA A 282 5.90 26.84 -6.17
N LEU A 283 7.11 26.38 -6.47
CA LEU A 283 7.99 25.70 -5.50
C LEU A 283 8.37 26.63 -4.34
N ALA A 284 8.82 27.85 -4.64
CA ALA A 284 9.19 28.83 -3.63
C ALA A 284 8.02 29.11 -2.68
N ARG A 285 6.81 29.27 -3.23
CA ARG A 285 5.59 29.44 -2.43
C ARG A 285 5.27 28.22 -1.57
N ALA A 286 5.39 27.01 -2.12
CA ALA A 286 5.08 25.77 -1.40
C ALA A 286 6.09 25.48 -0.27
N LEU A 287 7.33 25.96 -0.42
CA LEU A 287 8.42 25.76 0.55
C LEU A 287 8.62 26.98 1.48
N ALA A 288 7.85 28.06 1.30
CA ALA A 288 8.00 29.28 2.08
C ALA A 288 7.81 29.05 3.60
N SER A 289 6.88 28.16 3.98
CA SER A 289 6.61 27.82 5.38
C SER A 289 7.58 26.80 5.98
N MET A 290 8.52 26.28 5.19
CA MET A 290 9.52 25.33 5.69
C MET A 290 10.59 26.08 6.50
N PRO A 291 10.97 25.59 7.69
CA PRO A 291 12.10 26.12 8.43
C PRO A 291 13.41 26.01 7.64
N ASP A 292 14.31 26.98 7.80
CA ASP A 292 15.54 27.05 7.00
C ASP A 292 16.51 25.89 7.27
N ASP A 293 16.49 25.33 8.48
CA ASP A 293 17.25 24.11 8.84
C ASP A 293 16.82 22.87 8.06
N LEU A 294 15.58 22.89 7.52
CA LEU A 294 15.05 21.86 6.66
C LEU A 294 15.18 22.21 5.17
N LYS A 295 15.79 23.34 4.80
CA LYS A 295 16.04 23.73 3.40
C LYS A 295 17.51 23.47 3.00
N ARG A 296 17.99 22.22 3.07
CA ARG A 296 19.39 21.89 2.75
C ARG A 296 19.63 21.72 1.25
N SER A 297 18.84 20.86 0.61
CA SER A 297 19.00 20.62 -0.83
C SER A 297 17.73 20.08 -1.47
N LEU A 298 17.60 20.28 -2.78
CA LEU A 298 16.56 19.68 -3.62
C LEU A 298 17.18 18.93 -4.80
N THR A 299 16.89 17.64 -4.94
CA THR A 299 17.30 16.85 -6.10
C THR A 299 16.15 16.74 -7.10
N TRP A 300 16.38 17.12 -8.37
CA TRP A 300 15.38 17.07 -9.44
C TRP A 300 15.88 16.29 -10.68
N ASP A 301 14.97 15.93 -11.59
CA ASP A 301 15.34 15.44 -12.93
C ASP A 301 15.88 16.58 -13.82
N ARG A 302 16.67 16.27 -14.85
CA ARG A 302 17.21 17.23 -15.85
C ARG A 302 16.13 17.70 -16.85
N GLY A 303 14.94 18.00 -16.35
CA GLY A 303 13.82 18.53 -17.12
C GLY A 303 13.95 20.03 -17.37
N LYS A 304 13.35 20.52 -18.47
CA LYS A 304 13.31 21.95 -18.82
C LYS A 304 12.62 22.81 -17.75
N GLU A 305 11.78 22.19 -16.92
CA GLU A 305 11.02 22.86 -15.86
C GLU A 305 11.88 23.36 -14.70
N MET A 306 13.16 22.96 -14.64
CA MET A 306 14.12 23.46 -13.65
C MET A 306 15.28 24.23 -14.30
N SER A 307 15.12 24.73 -15.53
CA SER A 307 16.17 25.50 -16.20
C SER A 307 16.50 26.81 -15.46
N ALA A 308 15.54 27.37 -14.73
CA ALA A 308 15.70 28.58 -13.93
C ALA A 308 16.14 28.30 -12.46
N HIS A 309 16.67 27.12 -12.15
CA HIS A 309 17.05 26.70 -10.78
C HIS A 309 18.04 27.64 -10.07
N ALA A 310 18.88 28.36 -10.82
CA ALA A 310 19.80 29.34 -10.24
C ALA A 310 19.04 30.46 -9.50
N GLN A 311 17.99 31.02 -10.13
CA GLN A 311 17.13 32.02 -9.49
C GLN A 311 16.39 31.43 -8.28
N PHE A 312 15.88 30.20 -8.42
CA PHE A 312 15.22 29.51 -7.31
C PHE A 312 16.14 29.32 -6.10
N THR A 313 17.42 29.01 -6.33
CA THR A 313 18.42 28.86 -5.26
C THR A 313 18.66 30.20 -4.57
N ILE A 314 18.73 31.31 -5.32
CA ILE A 314 18.86 32.67 -4.78
C ILE A 314 17.63 33.03 -3.93
N ASP A 315 16.42 32.79 -4.46
CA ASP A 315 15.17 33.20 -3.81
C ASP A 315 14.86 32.40 -2.53
N THR A 316 15.29 31.14 -2.46
CA THR A 316 14.89 30.21 -1.38
C THR A 316 16.03 29.76 -0.48
N GLY A 317 17.28 30.00 -0.87
CA GLY A 317 18.48 29.44 -0.23
C GLY A 317 18.68 27.94 -0.48
N LEU A 318 17.77 27.27 -1.19
CA LEU A 318 17.78 25.83 -1.37
C LEU A 318 18.65 25.42 -2.55
N LYS A 319 19.76 24.73 -2.28
CA LYS A 319 20.67 24.24 -3.34
C LYS A 319 19.99 23.16 -4.18
N VAL A 320 19.93 23.36 -5.50
CA VAL A 320 19.34 22.40 -6.45
C VAL A 320 20.43 21.51 -7.07
N TYR A 321 20.19 20.21 -7.07
CA TYR A 321 21.02 19.19 -7.68
C TYR A 321 20.21 18.41 -8.71
N PHE A 322 20.86 17.89 -9.74
CA PHE A 322 20.19 17.14 -10.80
C PHE A 322 20.59 15.66 -10.78
N ALA A 323 19.60 14.78 -10.91
CA ALA A 323 19.82 13.36 -11.11
C ALA A 323 20.41 13.10 -12.51
N ASP A 324 21.04 11.94 -12.65
CA ASP A 324 21.75 11.60 -13.88
C ASP A 324 20.80 11.07 -14.95
N PRO A 325 21.08 11.35 -16.24
CA PRO A 325 20.28 10.81 -17.32
C PRO A 325 20.21 9.29 -17.21
N ARG A 326 18.99 8.74 -17.30
CA ARG A 326 18.72 7.29 -17.21
C ARG A 326 19.05 6.66 -15.85
N SER A 327 19.14 7.46 -14.79
CA SER A 327 19.40 7.01 -13.41
C SER A 327 18.21 7.21 -12.47
N PRO A 328 17.01 6.64 -12.75
CA PRO A 328 15.82 6.86 -11.92
C PRO A 328 15.97 6.38 -10.47
N TRP A 329 16.87 5.41 -10.21
CA TRP A 329 17.12 4.88 -8.86
C TRP A 329 17.65 5.94 -7.88
N GLN A 330 18.30 7.00 -8.37
CA GLN A 330 18.80 8.12 -7.56
C GLN A 330 17.65 8.94 -6.91
N ARG A 331 16.41 8.78 -7.43
CA ARG A 331 15.19 9.40 -6.92
C ARG A 331 14.13 8.38 -6.51
N GLY A 332 14.58 7.26 -5.94
CA GLY A 332 13.70 6.16 -5.53
C GLY A 332 12.62 6.58 -4.50
N THR A 333 12.83 7.67 -3.75
CA THR A 333 11.81 8.18 -2.80
C THR A 333 10.63 8.78 -3.56
N ASN A 334 10.89 9.60 -4.57
CA ASN A 334 9.84 10.20 -5.39
C ASN A 334 9.10 9.17 -6.24
N GLU A 335 9.80 8.19 -6.81
CA GLU A 335 9.11 7.15 -7.59
C GLU A 335 8.08 6.37 -6.74
N ASN A 336 8.48 5.95 -5.53
CA ASN A 336 7.57 5.27 -4.63
C ASN A 336 6.41 6.18 -4.17
N THR A 337 6.71 7.44 -3.83
CA THR A 337 5.69 8.42 -3.39
C THR A 337 4.71 8.74 -4.51
N ASN A 338 5.19 8.94 -5.73
CA ASN A 338 4.36 9.15 -6.91
C ASN A 338 3.49 7.93 -7.19
N GLY A 339 4.02 6.72 -7.00
CA GLY A 339 3.24 5.48 -7.04
C GLY A 339 2.10 5.41 -6.01
N LEU A 340 2.22 6.07 -4.85
CA LEU A 340 1.14 6.18 -3.87
C LEU A 340 0.14 7.28 -4.24
N LEU A 341 0.63 8.43 -4.72
CA LEU A 341 -0.19 9.54 -5.19
C LEU A 341 -1.11 9.14 -6.35
N ARG A 342 -0.73 8.14 -7.17
CA ARG A 342 -1.62 7.55 -8.19
C ARG A 342 -2.87 6.84 -7.63
N GLN A 343 -3.02 6.72 -6.32
CA GLN A 343 -4.30 6.34 -5.69
C GLN A 343 -5.32 7.49 -5.74
N TYR A 344 -4.85 8.73 -5.64
CA TYR A 344 -5.64 9.97 -5.63
C TYR A 344 -5.66 10.66 -6.99
N PHE A 345 -4.55 10.58 -7.73
CA PHE A 345 -4.35 11.17 -9.06
C PHE A 345 -4.00 10.10 -10.10
N PRO A 346 -4.95 9.23 -10.50
CA PRO A 346 -4.71 8.19 -11.48
C PRO A 346 -4.08 8.72 -12.79
N LYS A 347 -3.29 7.89 -13.48
CA LYS A 347 -2.80 8.28 -14.80
C LYS A 347 -3.98 8.54 -15.73
N GLY A 348 -3.89 9.49 -16.65
CA GLY A 348 -4.96 9.72 -17.63
C GLY A 348 -6.14 10.57 -17.13
N THR A 349 -6.04 11.16 -15.94
CA THR A 349 -6.99 12.18 -15.45
C THR A 349 -6.43 13.58 -15.63
N ASP A 350 -7.30 14.59 -15.69
CA ASP A 350 -6.88 15.99 -15.72
C ASP A 350 -6.60 16.46 -14.29
N LEU A 351 -5.38 16.96 -14.06
CA LEU A 351 -4.92 17.41 -12.74
C LEU A 351 -5.19 18.88 -12.50
N SER A 352 -5.49 19.68 -13.53
CA SER A 352 -5.79 21.11 -13.34
C SER A 352 -7.18 21.36 -12.72
N ARG A 353 -7.92 20.30 -12.40
CA ARG A 353 -9.20 20.35 -11.70
C ARG A 353 -9.05 20.52 -10.19
N TRP A 354 -7.85 20.28 -9.66
CA TRP A 354 -7.56 20.27 -8.23
C TRP A 354 -6.84 21.55 -7.84
N ASP A 355 -7.34 22.21 -6.80
CA ASP A 355 -6.73 23.43 -6.29
C ASP A 355 -5.65 23.15 -5.23
N ALA A 356 -5.07 24.22 -4.66
CA ALA A 356 -4.03 24.06 -3.64
C ALA A 356 -4.55 23.41 -2.34
N ALA A 357 -5.82 23.62 -1.97
CA ALA A 357 -6.40 23.05 -0.75
C ALA A 357 -6.66 21.55 -0.92
N ASP A 358 -7.15 21.14 -2.09
CA ASP A 358 -7.29 19.74 -2.50
C ASP A 358 -5.96 18.98 -2.41
N LEU A 359 -4.90 19.57 -2.99
CA LEU A 359 -3.57 18.98 -2.95
C LEU A 359 -3.02 18.91 -1.52
N ALA A 360 -3.25 19.94 -0.70
CA ALA A 360 -2.87 19.92 0.72
C ALA A 360 -3.58 18.81 1.49
N ALA A 361 -4.85 18.53 1.19
CA ALA A 361 -5.61 17.45 1.81
C ALA A 361 -5.06 16.06 1.43
N VAL A 362 -4.74 15.85 0.15
CA VAL A 362 -4.12 14.59 -0.29
C VAL A 362 -2.72 14.42 0.29
N ALA A 363 -1.93 15.50 0.36
CA ALA A 363 -0.62 15.50 1.02
C ALA A 363 -0.76 15.13 2.50
N HIS A 364 -1.73 15.72 3.21
CA HIS A 364 -2.03 15.41 4.61
C HIS A 364 -2.42 13.94 4.80
N ALA A 365 -3.30 13.39 3.96
CA ALA A 365 -3.68 11.98 4.01
C ALA A 365 -2.48 11.04 3.78
N LEU A 366 -1.53 11.47 2.94
CA LEU A 366 -0.30 10.72 2.68
C LEU A 366 0.71 10.84 3.83
N ASN A 367 0.81 12.01 4.45
CA ASN A 367 1.73 12.31 5.56
C ASN A 367 1.24 11.74 6.89
N THR A 368 -0.06 11.47 7.02
CA THR A 368 -0.65 10.75 8.17
C THR A 368 -0.74 9.24 7.94
N ARG A 369 -0.20 8.73 6.83
CA ARG A 369 -0.19 7.30 6.52
C ARG A 369 1.10 6.63 7.02
N PRO A 370 1.01 5.58 7.86
CA PRO A 370 2.17 4.87 8.43
C PRO A 370 3.17 4.37 7.38
N ARG A 371 4.46 4.46 7.69
CA ARG A 371 5.54 3.95 6.82
C ARG A 371 6.34 2.88 7.55
N LYS A 372 6.53 1.74 6.88
CA LYS A 372 7.38 0.64 7.40
C LYS A 372 8.80 1.11 7.74
N ARG A 373 9.37 1.99 6.91
CA ARG A 373 10.72 2.56 7.12
C ARG A 373 10.85 3.42 8.39
N LEU A 374 9.74 3.94 8.91
CA LEU A 374 9.69 4.74 10.13
C LEU A 374 9.19 3.92 11.32
N GLY A 375 9.35 2.60 11.28
CA GLY A 375 8.80 1.72 12.32
C GLY A 375 7.27 1.83 12.44
N TRP A 376 6.56 2.14 11.35
CA TRP A 376 5.10 2.37 11.30
C TRP A 376 4.61 3.66 11.95
N ARG A 377 5.51 4.60 12.26
CA ARG A 377 5.15 6.01 12.44
C ARG A 377 4.78 6.65 11.10
N THR A 378 4.08 7.78 11.17
CA THR A 378 3.68 8.56 10.00
C THR A 378 4.77 9.59 9.65
N PRO A 379 4.88 10.00 8.38
CA PRO A 379 5.78 11.10 8.00
C PRO A 379 5.54 12.38 8.79
N ALA A 380 4.29 12.72 9.10
CA ALA A 380 3.94 13.86 9.93
C ALA A 380 4.50 13.72 11.35
N GLU A 381 4.34 12.55 11.99
CA GLU A 381 4.90 12.32 13.34
C GLU A 381 6.43 12.39 13.38
N ALA A 382 7.11 11.92 12.33
CA ALA A 382 8.56 12.00 12.24
C ALA A 382 9.01 13.45 11.99
N TRP A 383 8.29 14.17 11.12
CA TRP A 383 8.53 15.59 10.86
C TRP A 383 8.36 16.45 12.12
N ASP A 384 7.25 16.28 12.84
CA ASP A 384 6.93 17.04 14.06
C ASP A 384 7.90 16.74 15.22
N GLU A 385 8.46 15.53 15.27
CA GLU A 385 9.53 15.21 16.22
C GLU A 385 10.82 15.95 15.88
N HIS A 386 11.21 15.99 14.61
CA HIS A 386 12.38 16.76 14.18
C HIS A 386 12.22 18.25 14.47
N LEU A 387 11.06 18.84 14.13
CA LEU A 387 10.79 20.26 14.42
C LEU A 387 10.96 20.57 15.92
N ARG A 388 10.37 19.76 16.80
CA ARG A 388 10.51 19.94 18.24
C ARG A 388 11.95 19.77 18.73
N SER A 389 12.71 18.83 18.16
CA SER A 389 14.12 18.64 18.51
C SER A 389 14.99 19.84 18.12
N THR A 390 14.75 20.44 16.96
CA THR A 390 15.47 21.66 16.53
C THR A 390 15.13 22.84 17.43
N GLU A 391 13.85 23.03 17.79
CA GLU A 391 13.43 24.10 18.69
C GLU A 391 14.10 24.00 20.06
N GLN A 392 14.15 22.79 20.64
CA GLN A 392 14.82 22.54 21.91
C GLN A 392 16.33 22.84 21.85
N GLN A 393 17.00 22.49 20.76
CA GLN A 393 18.41 22.82 20.56
C GLN A 393 18.64 24.34 20.46
N ARG A 394 17.76 25.09 19.78
CA ARG A 394 17.89 26.56 19.68
C ARG A 394 17.74 27.26 21.03
N VAL A 395 16.81 26.79 21.87
CA VAL A 395 16.60 27.34 23.22
C VAL A 395 17.82 27.08 24.11
N ALA A 396 18.40 25.89 24.05
CA ALA A 396 19.58 25.52 24.85
C ALA A 396 20.84 26.34 24.51
N THR A 397 21.03 26.73 23.24
CA THR A 397 22.21 27.51 22.81
C THR A 397 22.09 29.01 23.10
N THR A 398 20.89 29.49 23.46
CA THR A 398 20.61 30.91 23.75
C THR A 398 20.60 31.21 25.27
N SER A 399 20.84 30.19 26.11
CA SER A 399 20.81 30.28 27.57
C SER A 399 22.19 30.43 28.20
#